data_AF-C4WF34-F1
#
_entry.id   AF-C4WF34-F1
#
_cell.length_a   1.000
_cell.length_b   1.000
_cell.length_c   1.000
_cell.angle_alpha   90.00
_cell.angle_beta   90.00
_cell.angle_gamma   90.00
#
_symmetry.space_group_name_H-M   'P 1'
#
loop_
_entity.id
_entity.type
_entity.pdbx_description
1 polymer ?
#
loop_
_entity_poly.entity_id
_entity_poly.type
_entity_poly.pdbx_seq_one_letter_code
_entity_poly.pdbx_strand_id
1 'polypeptide(L)'
;MSTTIWIILAGALCTYLTRIGGHLVLSRFSHVHYRVEAALNAVPAAVLTAIVAAPASDHGWRELLVLAVCIVLSLRLSMMTMFFAGVALLMALRHFAA
;
A
#
# COMPACT_ATOMS: atom_id res chain seq x y z
N MET A 1 -7.05 3.85 26.60
CA MET A 1 -7.14 2.38 26.49
C MET A 1 -8.47 1.91 25.94
N SER A 2 -9.62 2.30 26.51
CA SER A 2 -10.95 1.93 25.97
C SER A 2 -11.18 2.38 24.51
N THR A 3 -10.84 3.62 24.16
CA THR A 3 -11.05 4.14 22.79
C THR A 3 -10.29 3.36 21.72
N THR A 4 -9.05 2.95 21.99
CA THR A 4 -8.22 2.18 21.05
C THR A 4 -8.86 0.82 20.75
N ILE A 5 -9.41 0.15 21.77
CA ILE A 5 -10.10 -1.13 21.61
C ILE A 5 -11.33 -0.95 20.70
N TRP A 6 -12.13 0.09 20.94
CA TRP A 6 -13.28 0.40 20.09
C TRP A 6 -12.88 0.76 18.65
N ILE A 7 -11.78 1.49 18.43
CA ILE A 7 -11.26 1.78 17.08
C ILE A 7 -10.83 0.49 16.37
N ILE A 8 -10.13 -0.41 17.06
CA ILE A 8 -9.70 -1.69 16.49
C ILE A 8 -10.92 -2.54 16.13
N LEU A 9 -11.91 -2.65 17.02
CA LEU A 9 -13.14 -3.40 16.76
C LEU A 9 -13.94 -2.80 15.60
N ALA A 10 -14.08 -1.48 15.55
CA ALA A 10 -14.75 -0.79 14.45
C ALA A 10 -14.01 -0.99 13.12
N GLY A 11 -12.67 -0.89 13.11
CA GLY A 11 -11.85 -1.16 11.93
C GLY A 11 -11.95 -2.60 11.46
N ALA A 12 -11.94 -3.56 12.39
CA ALA A 12 -12.13 -4.97 12.09
C ALA A 12 -13.52 -5.22 11.49
N LEU A 13 -14.57 -4.63 12.07
CA LEU A 13 -15.93 -4.72 11.55
C LEU A 13 -16.03 -4.16 10.13
N CYS A 14 -15.51 -2.95 9.88
CA CYS A 14 -15.47 -2.35 8.55
C CYS A 14 -14.69 -3.23 7.54
N THR A 15 -13.59 -3.85 7.96
CA THR A 15 -12.80 -4.74 7.09
C THR A 15 -13.61 -5.98 6.68
N TYR A 16 -14.31 -6.61 7.63
CA TYR A 16 -15.16 -7.76 7.31
C TYR A 16 -16.38 -7.35 6.47
N LEU A 17 -17.02 -6.22 6.78
CA LEU A 17 -18.17 -5.73 6.02
C LEU A 17 -17.81 -5.44 4.56
N THR A 18 -16.66 -4.80 4.30
CA THR A 18 -16.21 -4.53 2.92
C THR A 18 -15.86 -5.81 2.17
N ARG A 19 -15.24 -6.80 2.84
CA ARG A 19 -14.97 -8.13 2.25
C ARG A 19 -16.26 -8.88 1.89
N ILE A 20 -17.22 -8.94 2.81
CA ILE A 20 -18.51 -9.61 2.59
C ILE A 20 -19.30 -8.87 1.50
N GLY A 21 -19.32 -7.53 1.54
CA GLY A 21 -19.98 -6.70 0.55
C GLY A 21 -19.45 -6.97 -0.86
N GLY A 22 -18.13 -7.03 -1.04
CA GLY A 22 -17.52 -7.36 -2.33
C GLY A 22 -17.93 -8.74 -2.84
N HIS A 23 -17.90 -9.76 -1.98
CA HIS A 23 -18.31 -11.12 -2.35
C HIS A 23 -19.81 -11.21 -2.68
N LEU A 24 -20.66 -10.53 -1.91
CA LEU A 24 -22.11 -10.51 -2.14
C LEU A 24 -22.46 -9.81 -3.46
N VAL A 25 -21.79 -8.69 -3.76
CA VAL A 25 -21.97 -7.97 -5.02
C VAL A 25 -21.52 -8.84 -6.19
N LEU A 26 -20.34 -9.47 -6.13
CA LEU A 26 -19.87 -10.38 -7.19
C LEU A 26 -20.78 -11.60 -7.35
N SER A 27 -21.31 -12.16 -6.26
CA SER A 27 -22.22 -13.30 -6.28
C SER A 27 -23.57 -13.00 -6.96
N ARG A 28 -23.93 -11.73 -7.20
CA ARG A 28 -25.15 -11.36 -7.94
C ARG A 28 -24.94 -11.36 -9.46
N PHE A 29 -23.69 -11.35 -9.93
CA PHE A 29 -23.36 -11.46 -11.35
C PHE A 29 -23.10 -12.93 -11.68
N SER A 30 -23.91 -13.53 -12.54
CA SER A 30 -23.68 -14.89 -13.05
C SER A 30 -22.45 -14.96 -13.96
N HIS A 31 -22.19 -13.89 -14.71
CA HIS A 31 -20.98 -13.66 -15.48
C HIS A 31 -20.51 -12.21 -15.30
N VAL A 32 -19.23 -12.03 -14.97
CA VAL A 32 -18.62 -10.70 -14.87
C VAL A 32 -18.37 -10.19 -16.29
N HIS A 33 -18.90 -9.01 -16.61
CA HIS A 33 -18.69 -8.39 -17.92
C HIS A 33 -17.20 -8.02 -18.10
N TYR A 34 -16.66 -8.19 -19.32
CA TYR A 34 -15.22 -8.03 -19.61
C TYR A 34 -14.61 -6.72 -19.07
N ARG A 35 -15.38 -5.62 -19.11
CA ARG A 35 -14.95 -4.30 -18.61
C ARG A 35 -14.74 -4.28 -17.10
N VAL A 36 -15.59 -4.98 -16.35
CA VAL A 36 -15.53 -5.05 -14.89
C VAL A 36 -14.38 -5.93 -14.46
N GLU A 37 -14.18 -7.07 -15.13
CA GLU A 37 -13.03 -7.94 -14.89
C GLU A 37 -11.70 -7.24 -15.17
N ALA A 38 -11.60 -6.54 -16.31
CA ALA A 38 -10.43 -5.74 -16.65
C ALA A 38 -10.16 -4.64 -15.60
N ALA A 39 -11.21 -3.96 -15.13
CA ALA A 39 -11.06 -2.96 -14.07
C ALA A 39 -10.58 -3.59 -12.75
N LEU A 40 -11.19 -4.70 -12.31
CA LEU A 40 -10.81 -5.43 -11.10
C LEU A 40 -9.36 -5.88 -11.14
N ASN A 41 -8.89 -6.39 -12.28
CA ASN A 41 -7.49 -6.79 -12.47
C ASN A 41 -6.51 -5.61 -12.44
N ALA A 42 -6.96 -4.40 -12.77
CA ALA A 42 -6.16 -3.18 -12.72
C ALA A 42 -6.08 -2.56 -11.31
N VAL A 43 -7.04 -2.82 -10.42
CA VAL A 43 -7.12 -2.21 -9.07
C VAL A 43 -5.85 -2.43 -8.24
N PRO A 44 -5.28 -3.66 -8.12
CA PRO A 44 -4.11 -3.86 -7.27
C PRO A 44 -2.90 -3.03 -7.70
N ALA A 45 -2.66 -2.96 -9.02
CA ALA A 45 -1.58 -2.13 -9.56
C ALA A 45 -1.81 -0.65 -9.24
N ALA A 46 -3.03 -0.14 -9.46
CA ALA A 46 -3.38 1.24 -9.18
C ALA A 46 -3.18 1.61 -7.69
N VAL A 47 -3.63 0.74 -6.78
CA VAL A 47 -3.49 0.95 -5.33
C VAL A 47 -2.02 0.96 -4.92
N LEU A 48 -1.22 0.00 -5.38
CA LEU A 48 0.22 -0.04 -5.09
C LEU A 48 0.94 1.20 -5.62
N THR A 49 0.58 1.65 -6.83
CA THR A 49 1.16 2.89 -7.38
C THR A 49 0.76 4.13 -6.58
N ALA A 50 -0.47 4.21 -6.09
CA ALA A 50 -0.93 5.33 -5.28
C ALA A 50 -0.20 5.40 -3.92
N ILE A 51 0.03 4.25 -3.28
CA ILE A 51 0.79 4.15 -2.03
C ILE A 51 2.23 4.66 -2.20
N VAL A 52 2.84 4.42 -3.36
CA VAL A 52 4.21 4.88 -3.66
C VAL A 52 4.23 6.33 -4.15
N ALA A 53 3.22 6.76 -4.90
CA ALA A 53 3.16 8.11 -5.47
C ALA A 53 3.00 9.21 -4.40
N ALA A 54 2.17 8.99 -3.38
CA ALA A 54 1.94 9.98 -2.32
C ALA A 54 3.23 10.41 -1.56
N PRO A 55 4.08 9.49 -1.05
CA PRO A 55 5.34 9.88 -0.44
C PRO A 55 6.33 10.49 -1.43
N ALA A 56 6.21 10.18 -2.73
CA ALA A 56 7.05 10.79 -3.77
C ALA A 56 6.67 12.24 -4.08
N SER A 57 5.39 12.63 -3.95
CA SER A 57 4.93 14.01 -4.20
C SER A 57 5.13 14.93 -3.00
N ASP A 58 4.78 14.46 -1.81
CA ASP A 58 4.55 15.36 -0.68
C ASP A 58 5.80 15.62 0.17
N HIS A 59 6.80 14.74 0.13
CA HIS A 59 7.86 14.73 1.13
C HIS A 59 9.24 15.23 0.64
N GLY A 60 9.32 15.76 -0.59
CA GLY A 60 10.54 16.41 -1.11
C GLY A 60 11.63 15.41 -1.58
N TRP A 61 12.81 15.94 -1.92
CA TRP A 61 13.84 15.18 -2.64
C TRP A 61 14.42 13.97 -1.87
N ARG A 62 14.31 13.98 -0.53
CA ARG A 62 14.85 12.94 0.36
C ARG A 62 14.06 11.64 0.24
N GLU A 63 12.74 11.67 0.38
CA GLU A 63 11.89 10.48 0.17
C GLU A 63 12.01 9.95 -1.26
N LEU A 64 12.09 10.81 -2.27
CA LEU A 64 12.31 10.42 -3.67
C LEU A 64 13.59 9.60 -3.85
N LEU A 65 14.70 10.01 -3.21
CA LEU A 65 15.96 9.28 -3.26
C LEU A 65 15.83 7.90 -2.60
N VAL A 66 15.17 7.82 -1.44
CA VAL A 66 14.92 6.54 -0.76
C VAL A 66 14.09 5.61 -1.63
N LEU A 67 13.02 6.12 -2.24
CA LEU A 67 12.17 5.34 -3.14
C LEU A 67 12.96 4.84 -4.35
N ALA A 68 13.79 5.67 -4.98
CA ALA A 68 14.64 5.27 -6.09
C ALA A 68 15.62 4.15 -5.69
N VAL A 69 16.25 4.26 -4.52
CA VAL A 69 17.14 3.21 -4.01
C VAL A 69 16.36 1.92 -3.72
N CYS A 70 15.19 2.00 -3.09
CA CYS A 70 14.35 0.83 -2.84
C CYS A 70 13.94 0.12 -4.15
N ILE A 71 13.62 0.87 -5.21
CA ILE A 71 13.34 0.31 -6.54
C ILE A 71 14.56 -0.45 -7.06
N VAL A 72 15.75 0.14 -7.03
CA VAL A 72 16.98 -0.54 -7.47
C VAL A 72 17.26 -1.82 -6.67
N LEU A 73 17.12 -1.76 -5.35
CA LEU A 73 17.35 -2.90 -4.46
C LEU A 73 16.32 -4.02 -4.68
N SER A 74 15.07 -3.67 -4.98
CA SER A 74 13.99 -4.63 -5.23
C SER A 74 14.25 -5.56 -6.42
N LEU A 75 15.11 -5.16 -7.37
CA LEU A 75 15.43 -5.96 -8.56
C LEU A 75 16.38 -7.12 -8.26
N ARG A 76 17.11 -7.09 -7.14
CA ARG A 76 18.18 -8.06 -6.84
C ARG A 76 18.12 -8.66 -5.44
N LEU A 77 17.51 -7.98 -4.47
CA LEU A 77 17.55 -8.38 -3.05
C LEU A 77 16.21 -8.91 -2.55
N SER A 78 16.26 -9.63 -1.43
CA SER A 78 15.05 -10.11 -0.75
C SER A 78 14.22 -8.94 -0.19
N MET A 79 12.91 -9.16 -0.04
CA MET A 79 11.96 -8.19 0.52
C MET A 79 12.43 -7.62 1.87
N MET A 80 12.91 -8.50 2.76
CA MET A 80 13.39 -8.10 4.09
C MET A 80 14.63 -7.22 4.00
N THR A 81 15.60 -7.58 3.15
CA THR A 81 16.83 -6.81 2.97
C THR A 81 16.53 -5.41 2.41
N MET A 82 15.64 -5.33 1.42
CA MET A 82 15.21 -4.05 0.84
C MET A 82 14.47 -3.18 1.87
N PHE A 83 13.59 -3.77 2.69
CA PHE A 83 12.90 -3.07 3.77
C PHE A 83 13.89 -2.44 4.77
N PHE A 84 14.82 -3.24 5.31
CA PHE A 84 15.79 -2.73 6.28
C PHE A 84 16.72 -1.67 5.67
N ALA A 85 17.17 -1.86 4.43
CA ALA A 85 18.01 -0.89 3.73
C ALA A 85 17.28 0.44 3.49
N GLY A 86 16.02 0.40 3.07
CA GLY A 86 15.19 1.59 2.86
C GLY A 86 14.93 2.36 4.15
N VAL A 87 14.58 1.67 5.24
CA VAL A 87 14.38 2.29 6.55
C VAL A 87 15.67 2.93 7.06
N ALA A 88 16.79 2.20 6.99
CA ALA A 88 18.09 2.72 7.42
C ALA A 88 18.50 3.97 6.64
N LEU A 89 18.31 3.96 5.31
CA LEU A 89 18.59 5.12 4.45
C LEU A 89 17.69 6.32 4.77
N LEU A 90 16.38 6.09 4.96
CA LEU A 90 15.44 7.16 5.31
C LEU A 90 15.77 7.77 6.67
N MET A 91 16.09 6.95 7.67
CA MET A 91 16.51 7.43 8.98
C MET A 91 17.81 8.23 8.91
N ALA A 92 18.81 7.74 8.17
CA ALA A 92 20.07 8.45 7.96
C ALA A 92 19.85 9.81 7.28
N LEU A 93 19.08 9.86 6.20
CA LEU A 93 18.77 11.12 5.51
C LEU A 93 17.98 12.09 6.38
N ARG A 94 17.05 11.61 7.20
CA ARG A 94 16.32 12.45 8.15
C ARG A 94 17.19 12.96 9.30
N HIS A 95 18.20 12.20 9.72
CA HIS A 95 19.07 12.58 10.84
C HIS A 95 20.23 13.50 10.43
N PHE A 96 20.87 13.23 9.28
CA PHE A 96 22.05 13.98 8.83
C PHE A 96 21.75 15.18 7.93
N ALA A 97 20.58 15.21 7.28
CA ALA A 97 20.14 16.34 6.45
C ALA A 97 19.00 17.13 7.11
N ALA A 98 18.98 17.16 8.44
CA ALA A 98 18.13 18.02 9.27
C ALA A 98 18.76 19.39 9.48
#